data_AF-A0A3M1K9H3-F1
#
_entry.id   AF-A0A3M1K9H3-F1
#
_cell.length_a   1.000
_cell.length_b   1.000
_cell.length_c   1.000
_cell.angle_alpha   90.00
_cell.angle_beta   90.00
_cell.angle_gamma   90.00
#
_symmetry.space_group_name_H-M   'P 1'
#
loop_
_entity.id
_entity.type
_entity.pdbx_description
1 polymer ?
#
loop_
_entity_poly.entity_id
_entity_poly.type
_entity_poly.pdbx_seq_one_letter_code
_entity_poly.pdbx_strand_id
1 'polypeptide(L)'
;MAKNTPALPPLYLAVIMFALGLFVATLIHTGTGVRKESDKAQADSDVLFELNGQAYRAEDLPEPQRDKWRAWRERARDWEKRLIESAALRLYFEETARTEGEDARTVSERMLAVQVSEDEVEAFYNKNRDRFNAPFGALRESIRRALTEHKRQQARDALIEQLSRQGTLTLHARSR
;
A
#
# COMPACT_ATOMS: atom_id res chain seq x y z
N MET A 1 65.69 55.34 -17.68
CA MET A 1 64.36 55.66 -18.23
C MET A 1 63.36 54.66 -17.66
N ALA A 2 62.57 55.07 -16.66
CA ALA A 2 61.59 54.21 -15.99
C ALA A 2 60.31 54.10 -16.84
N LYS A 3 59.83 52.87 -17.09
CA LYS A 3 58.54 52.61 -17.74
C LYS A 3 57.48 52.43 -16.65
N ASN A 4 56.54 53.36 -16.60
CA ASN A 4 55.37 53.32 -15.72
C ASN A 4 54.42 52.21 -16.16
N THR A 5 54.18 51.23 -15.28
CA THR A 5 53.09 50.26 -15.41
C THR A 5 51.78 50.97 -15.04
N PRO A 6 50.74 50.98 -15.90
CA PRO A 6 49.46 51.58 -15.54
C PRO A 6 48.79 50.72 -14.46
N ALA A 7 48.62 51.30 -13.27
CA ALA A 7 47.81 50.71 -12.20
C ALA A 7 46.35 50.64 -12.67
N LEU A 8 45.78 49.44 -12.66
CA LEU A 8 44.39 49.23 -13.05
C LEU A 8 43.46 49.98 -12.07
N PRO A 9 42.48 50.75 -12.57
CA PRO A 9 41.54 51.46 -11.70
C PRO A 9 40.77 50.47 -10.82
N PRO A 10 40.55 50.77 -9.53
CA PRO A 10 39.88 49.85 -8.59
C PRO A 10 38.48 49.43 -9.05
N LEU A 11 37.82 50.24 -9.89
CA LEU A 11 36.53 49.95 -10.49
C LEU A 11 36.56 48.70 -11.40
N TYR A 12 37.64 48.49 -12.16
CA TYR A 12 37.77 47.31 -13.02
C TYR A 12 37.94 46.02 -12.22
N LEU A 13 38.65 46.10 -11.09
CA LEU A 13 38.82 44.98 -10.18
C LEU A 13 37.49 44.57 -9.56
N ALA A 14 36.63 45.54 -9.21
CA ALA A 14 35.28 45.27 -8.71
C ALA A 14 34.37 44.61 -9.77
N VAL A 15 34.41 45.06 -11.02
CA VAL A 15 33.61 44.48 -12.12
C VAL A 15 34.06 43.06 -12.46
N ILE A 16 35.37 42.81 -12.50
CA ILE A 16 35.91 41.46 -12.76
C ILE A 16 35.54 40.49 -11.63
N MET A 17 35.62 40.93 -10.36
CA MET A 17 35.19 40.13 -9.21
C MET A 17 33.68 39.85 -9.21
N PHE A 18 32.86 40.83 -9.61
CA PHE A 18 31.41 40.66 -9.74
C PHE A 18 31.05 39.67 -10.84
N ALA A 19 31.70 39.75 -12.01
CA ALA A 19 31.49 38.83 -13.12
C ALA A 19 31.93 37.39 -12.77
N LEU A 20 33.06 37.23 -12.07
CA LEU A 20 33.51 35.94 -11.54
C LEU A 20 32.52 35.38 -10.50
N GLY A 21 31.98 36.21 -9.61
CA GLY A 21 30.95 35.81 -8.65
C GLY A 21 29.67 35.32 -9.32
N LEU A 22 29.19 36.03 -10.36
CA LEU A 22 28.03 35.63 -11.15
C LEU A 22 28.28 34.34 -11.93
N PHE A 23 29.48 34.14 -12.47
CA PHE A 23 29.87 32.93 -13.21
C PHE A 23 29.98 31.70 -12.30
N VAL A 24 30.54 31.84 -11.10
CA VAL A 24 30.56 30.77 -10.09
C VAL A 24 29.14 30.46 -9.60
N ALA A 25 28.30 31.48 -9.37
CA ALA A 25 26.91 31.29 -8.96
C ALA A 25 26.07 30.55 -10.03
N THR A 26 26.27 30.86 -11.32
CA THR A 26 25.58 30.16 -12.42
C THR A 26 26.06 28.73 -12.60
N LEU A 27 27.36 28.45 -12.47
CA LEU A 27 27.89 27.08 -12.52
C LEU A 27 27.37 26.19 -11.39
N ILE A 28 27.23 26.74 -10.17
CA ILE A 28 26.61 26.04 -9.04
C ILE A 28 25.11 25.77 -9.30
N HIS A 29 24.41 26.71 -9.95
CA HIS A 29 22.99 26.55 -10.26
C HIS A 29 22.71 25.51 -11.35
N THR A 30 23.65 25.28 -12.28
CA THR A 30 23.51 24.27 -13.34
C THR A 30 24.09 22.89 -13.01
N GLY A 31 24.94 22.78 -11.98
CA GLY A 31 25.75 21.58 -11.72
C GLY A 31 25.36 20.70 -10.53
N THR A 32 24.43 21.14 -9.67
CA THR A 32 24.06 20.38 -8.47
C THR A 32 22.55 20.37 -8.27
N GLY A 33 21.95 19.21 -8.55
CA GLY A 33 20.55 18.89 -8.26
C GLY A 33 20.26 18.81 -6.75
N VAL A 34 20.40 19.93 -6.03
CA VAL A 34 19.84 20.10 -4.70
C VAL A 34 18.62 21.01 -4.86
N ARG A 35 17.53 20.38 -5.31
CA ARG A 35 16.19 20.97 -5.33
C ARG A 35 15.64 20.85 -3.91
N LYS A 36 15.70 21.94 -3.14
CA LYS A 36 14.94 22.06 -1.89
C LYS A 36 13.99 23.25 -2.01
N GLU A 37 12.72 22.97 -1.65
CA GLU A 37 11.66 23.91 -1.25
C GLU A 37 10.94 24.66 -2.40
N SER A 38 9.61 24.70 -2.54
CA SER A 38 8.47 24.24 -1.72
C SER A 38 7.20 24.11 -2.60
N ASP A 39 6.14 23.52 -2.04
CA ASP A 39 4.74 23.60 -2.51
C ASP A 39 4.35 22.94 -3.84
N LYS A 40 4.47 21.60 -3.87
CA LYS A 40 3.36 20.74 -4.27
C LYS A 40 3.25 19.57 -3.29
N ALA A 41 2.71 19.86 -2.11
CA ALA A 41 1.96 18.83 -1.40
C ALA A 41 0.85 18.33 -2.34
N GLN A 42 0.64 17.02 -2.38
CA GLN A 42 -0.37 16.32 -3.21
C GLN A 42 -0.03 16.04 -4.70
N ALA A 43 1.08 15.36 -4.96
CA ALA A 43 1.16 14.41 -6.09
C ALA A 43 2.29 13.40 -5.82
N ASP A 44 2.11 12.60 -4.77
CA ASP A 44 2.93 11.41 -4.52
C ASP A 44 2.54 10.31 -5.52
N SER A 45 2.67 10.60 -6.80
CA SER A 45 2.81 9.56 -7.81
C SER A 45 4.20 8.96 -7.60
N ASP A 46 4.26 7.74 -7.09
CA ASP A 46 5.50 6.95 -7.08
C ASP A 46 6.10 6.98 -8.49
N VAL A 47 7.34 7.46 -8.63
CA VAL A 47 8.12 7.26 -9.86
C VAL A 47 8.35 5.74 -9.98
N LEU A 48 7.98 5.15 -11.11
CA LEU A 48 8.12 3.70 -11.32
C LEU A 48 9.53 3.33 -11.74
N PHE A 49 10.10 4.10 -12.67
CA PHE A 49 11.45 3.91 -13.17
C PHE A 49 11.95 5.19 -13.84
N GLU A 50 13.25 5.26 -14.12
CA GLU A 50 13.87 6.30 -14.91
C GLU A 50 14.49 5.70 -16.17
N LEU A 51 14.37 6.40 -17.31
CA LEU A 51 14.98 6.03 -18.58
C LEU A 51 15.54 7.29 -19.24
N ASN A 52 16.83 7.29 -19.57
CA ASN A 52 17.55 8.44 -20.16
C ASN A 52 17.44 9.74 -19.34
N GLY A 53 17.44 9.64 -18.01
CA GLY A 53 17.26 10.79 -17.12
C GLY A 53 15.83 11.34 -17.06
N GLN A 54 14.87 10.68 -17.70
CA GLN A 54 13.45 10.99 -17.59
C GLN A 54 12.79 10.01 -16.63
N ALA A 55 12.08 10.53 -15.62
CA ALA A 55 11.26 9.75 -14.70
C ALA A 55 9.92 9.38 -15.36
N TYR A 56 9.51 8.12 -15.19
CA TYR A 56 8.24 7.57 -15.70
C TYR A 56 7.35 7.16 -14.53
N ARG A 57 6.10 7.57 -14.62
CA ARG A 57 5.02 7.28 -13.66
C ARG A 57 4.05 6.28 -14.26
N ALA A 58 3.08 5.85 -13.45
CA ALA A 58 2.04 4.92 -13.89
C ALA A 58 1.22 5.47 -15.07
N GLU A 59 1.00 6.78 -15.13
CA GLU A 59 0.29 7.46 -16.21
C GLU A 59 1.09 7.54 -17.52
N ASP A 60 2.43 7.51 -17.43
CA ASP A 60 3.33 7.54 -18.60
C ASP A 60 3.48 6.18 -19.28
N LEU A 61 2.93 5.11 -18.69
CA LEU A 61 2.93 3.77 -19.27
C LEU A 61 1.98 3.68 -20.48
N PRO A 62 2.34 2.93 -21.54
CA PRO A 62 1.39 2.62 -22.62
C PRO A 62 0.19 1.84 -22.08
N GLU A 63 -0.97 1.98 -22.73
CA GLU A 63 -2.25 1.48 -22.20
C GLU A 63 -2.23 0.03 -21.69
N PRO A 64 -1.74 -0.98 -22.44
CA PRO A 64 -1.81 -2.36 -21.98
C PRO A 64 -0.91 -2.62 -20.76
N GLN A 65 0.17 -1.85 -20.55
CA GLN A 65 1.02 -1.94 -19.37
C GLN A 65 0.40 -1.18 -18.19
N ARG A 66 -0.19 -0.02 -18.44
CA ARG A 66 -0.86 0.80 -17.44
C ARG A 66 -2.02 0.06 -16.78
N ASP A 67 -2.84 -0.63 -17.57
CA ASP A 67 -3.98 -1.39 -17.05
C ASP A 67 -3.52 -2.59 -16.20
N LYS A 68 -2.50 -3.31 -16.67
CA LYS A 68 -1.88 -4.40 -15.89
C LYS A 68 -1.29 -3.89 -14.58
N TRP A 69 -0.62 -2.73 -14.62
CA TRP A 69 -0.06 -2.10 -13.43
C TRP A 69 -1.16 -1.72 -12.42
N ARG A 70 -2.25 -1.09 -12.88
CA ARG A 70 -3.40 -0.74 -12.04
C ARG A 70 -4.02 -1.98 -11.39
N ALA A 71 -4.33 -3.00 -12.19
CA ALA A 71 -4.91 -4.25 -11.70
C ALA A 71 -3.98 -5.01 -10.73
N TRP A 72 -2.66 -4.88 -10.90
CA TRP A 72 -1.70 -5.42 -9.93
C TRP A 72 -1.68 -4.60 -8.63
N ARG A 73 -1.64 -3.27 -8.71
CA ARG A 73 -1.66 -2.38 -7.53
C ARG A 73 -2.92 -2.57 -6.70
N GLU A 74 -4.08 -2.73 -7.33
CA GLU A 74 -5.33 -3.02 -6.64
C GLU A 74 -5.25 -4.33 -5.86
N ARG A 75 -4.85 -5.42 -6.52
CA ARG A 75 -4.66 -6.73 -5.86
C ARG A 75 -3.64 -6.68 -4.73
N ALA A 76 -2.55 -5.92 -4.91
CA ALA A 76 -1.52 -5.74 -3.89
C ALA A 76 -2.08 -5.00 -2.67
N ARG A 77 -2.88 -3.94 -2.86
CA ARG A 77 -3.56 -3.23 -1.76
C ARG A 77 -4.54 -4.13 -1.03
N ASP A 78 -5.34 -4.90 -1.76
CA ASP A 78 -6.31 -5.82 -1.14
C ASP A 78 -5.59 -6.90 -0.32
N TRP A 79 -4.47 -7.41 -0.83
CA TRP A 79 -3.65 -8.37 -0.12
C TRP A 79 -3.02 -7.76 1.14
N GLU A 80 -2.45 -6.56 1.02
CA GLU A 80 -1.86 -5.82 2.14
C GLU A 80 -2.91 -5.54 3.23
N LYS A 81 -4.10 -5.07 2.83
CA LYS A 81 -5.23 -4.84 3.73
C LYS A 81 -5.59 -6.11 4.50
N ARG A 82 -5.80 -7.23 3.81
CA ARG A 82 -6.13 -8.52 4.45
C ARG A 82 -5.04 -9.00 5.40
N LEU A 83 -3.77 -8.76 5.06
CA LEU A 83 -2.64 -9.11 5.92
C LEU A 83 -2.67 -8.30 7.23
N ILE A 84 -2.87 -6.98 7.12
CA ILE A 84 -2.95 -6.07 8.28
C ILE A 84 -4.14 -6.43 9.15
N GLU A 85 -5.32 -6.64 8.55
CA GLU A 85 -6.54 -7.06 9.25
C GLU A 85 -6.34 -8.38 10.00
N SER A 86 -5.67 -9.35 9.37
CA SER A 86 -5.33 -10.62 10.01
C SER A 86 -4.41 -10.44 11.21
N ALA A 87 -3.38 -9.60 11.08
CA ALA A 87 -2.46 -9.28 12.17
C ALA A 87 -3.18 -8.57 13.33
N ALA A 88 -4.05 -7.62 13.02
CA ALA A 88 -4.84 -6.89 14.00
C ALA A 88 -5.76 -7.82 14.81
N LEU A 89 -6.49 -8.71 14.14
CA LEU A 89 -7.33 -9.71 14.81
C LEU A 89 -6.53 -10.64 15.70
N ARG A 90 -5.36 -11.10 15.22
CA ARG A 90 -4.47 -11.95 16.02
C ARG A 90 -4.04 -11.24 17.31
N LEU A 91 -3.56 -10.01 17.20
CA LEU A 91 -3.14 -9.23 18.36
C LEU A 91 -4.31 -9.00 19.33
N TYR A 92 -5.50 -8.74 18.80
CA TYR A 92 -6.71 -8.61 19.61
C TYR A 92 -7.00 -9.90 20.39
N PHE A 93 -6.99 -11.07 19.74
CA PHE A 93 -7.20 -12.35 20.43
C PHE A 93 -6.13 -12.65 21.48
N GLU A 94 -4.86 -12.33 21.20
CA GLU A 94 -3.77 -12.48 22.17
C GLU A 94 -3.97 -11.59 23.40
N GLU A 95 -4.44 -10.35 23.22
CA GLU A 95 -4.72 -9.43 24.33
C GLU A 95 -5.94 -9.85 25.16
N THR A 96 -7.02 -10.27 24.48
CA THR A 96 -8.21 -10.82 25.15
C THR A 96 -7.83 -12.07 25.95
N ALA A 97 -7.04 -12.98 25.37
CA ALA A 97 -6.57 -14.19 26.03
C ALA A 97 -5.75 -13.89 27.29
N ARG A 98 -4.85 -12.90 27.25
CA ARG A 98 -4.10 -12.45 28.44
C ARG A 98 -5.03 -11.91 29.53
N THR A 99 -6.06 -11.17 29.14
CA THR A 99 -7.02 -10.57 30.07
C THR A 99 -7.91 -11.62 30.73
N GLU A 100 -8.32 -12.64 29.97
CA GLU A 100 -9.23 -13.70 30.43
C GLU A 100 -8.51 -14.90 31.03
N GLY A 101 -7.18 -15.00 30.90
CA GLY A 101 -6.40 -16.16 31.35
C GLY A 101 -6.61 -17.40 30.47
N GLU A 102 -7.02 -17.21 29.22
CA GLU A 102 -7.26 -18.28 28.24
C GLU A 102 -6.11 -18.36 27.21
N ASP A 103 -6.14 -19.37 26.34
CA ASP A 103 -5.27 -19.44 25.16
C ASP A 103 -5.87 -18.66 23.98
N ALA A 104 -5.03 -17.95 23.23
CA ALA A 104 -5.45 -17.14 22.08
C ALA A 104 -6.19 -17.94 21.01
N ARG A 105 -5.86 -19.23 20.84
CA ARG A 105 -6.58 -20.11 19.91
C ARG A 105 -8.00 -20.35 20.40
N THR A 106 -8.19 -20.65 21.68
CA THR A 106 -9.52 -20.84 22.29
C THR A 106 -10.39 -19.61 22.13
N VAL A 107 -9.84 -18.42 22.41
CA VAL A 107 -10.53 -17.15 22.18
C VAL A 107 -10.92 -16.99 20.71
N SER A 108 -9.99 -17.24 19.78
CA SER A 108 -10.28 -17.13 18.35
C SER A 108 -11.36 -18.11 17.88
N GLU A 109 -11.35 -19.35 18.37
CA GLU A 109 -12.32 -20.38 18.03
C GLU A 109 -13.70 -20.04 18.59
N ARG A 110 -13.77 -19.48 19.80
CA ARG A 110 -15.00 -19.00 20.43
C ARG A 110 -15.58 -17.79 19.68
N MET A 111 -14.75 -16.80 19.36
CA MET A 111 -15.19 -15.55 18.72
C MET A 111 -15.52 -15.74 17.23
N LEU A 112 -14.91 -16.72 16.56
CA LEU A 112 -15.15 -17.03 15.15
C LEU A 112 -15.88 -18.37 14.97
N ALA A 113 -16.61 -18.81 16.00
CA ALA A 113 -17.39 -20.03 15.95
C ALA A 113 -18.50 -19.91 14.89
N VAL A 114 -18.51 -20.83 13.93
CA VAL A 114 -19.55 -20.90 12.91
C VAL A 114 -20.09 -22.31 12.82
N GLN A 115 -21.40 -22.41 12.55
CA GLN A 115 -22.06 -23.68 12.30
C GLN A 115 -22.63 -23.69 10.89
N VAL A 116 -22.49 -24.83 10.22
CA VAL A 116 -23.08 -25.10 8.91
C VAL A 116 -23.99 -26.30 9.06
N SER A 117 -25.29 -26.10 8.80
CA SER A 117 -26.26 -27.19 8.88
C SER A 117 -26.21 -28.07 7.64
N GLU A 118 -26.80 -29.26 7.74
CA GLU A 118 -26.92 -30.15 6.57
C GLU A 118 -27.80 -29.52 5.48
N ASP A 119 -28.89 -28.88 5.88
CA ASP A 119 -29.82 -28.21 4.97
C ASP A 119 -29.12 -27.10 4.16
N GLU A 120 -28.17 -26.39 4.75
CA GLU A 120 -27.36 -25.38 4.06
C GLU A 120 -26.43 -26.00 3.02
N VAL A 121 -25.84 -27.15 3.33
CA VAL A 121 -24.96 -27.91 2.42
C VAL A 121 -25.75 -28.42 1.22
N GLU A 122 -26.94 -28.97 1.48
CA GLU A 122 -27.84 -29.44 0.44
C GLU A 122 -28.38 -28.29 -0.41
N ALA A 123 -28.81 -27.19 0.21
CA ALA A 123 -29.28 -26.01 -0.51
C ALA A 123 -28.20 -25.41 -1.41
N PHE A 124 -26.94 -25.37 -0.95
CA PHE A 124 -25.82 -24.91 -1.75
C PHE A 124 -25.55 -25.82 -2.95
N TYR A 125 -25.59 -27.14 -2.76
CA TYR A 125 -25.45 -28.09 -3.86
C TYR A 125 -26.56 -27.91 -4.88
N ASN A 126 -27.82 -27.87 -4.44
CA ASN A 126 -28.98 -27.75 -5.31
C ASN A 126 -28.95 -26.44 -6.13
N LYS A 127 -28.56 -25.32 -5.50
CA LYS A 127 -28.43 -24.03 -6.17
C LYS A 127 -27.33 -24.00 -7.25
N ASN A 128 -26.31 -24.83 -7.12
CA ASN A 128 -25.14 -24.85 -8.01
C ASN A 128 -25.01 -26.17 -8.77
N ARG A 129 -26.07 -26.99 -8.82
CA ARG A 129 -26.04 -28.34 -9.36
C ARG A 129 -25.50 -28.39 -10.78
N ASP A 130 -25.89 -27.43 -11.61
CA ASP A 130 -25.46 -27.32 -13.01
C ASP A 130 -23.95 -27.07 -13.17
N ARG A 131 -23.28 -26.62 -12.09
CA ARG A 131 -21.83 -26.38 -12.06
C ARG A 131 -21.06 -27.59 -11.53
N PHE A 132 -21.74 -28.59 -10.99
CA PHE A 132 -21.12 -29.76 -10.37
C PHE A 132 -21.31 -31.01 -11.23
N ASN A 133 -20.20 -31.61 -11.65
CA ASN A 133 -20.19 -32.86 -12.41
C ASN A 133 -20.18 -34.13 -11.52
N ALA A 134 -20.43 -33.98 -10.22
CA ALA A 134 -20.36 -35.08 -9.25
C ALA A 134 -21.61 -35.08 -8.34
N PRO A 135 -22.05 -36.27 -7.87
CA PRO A 135 -23.23 -36.39 -7.03
C PRO A 135 -23.02 -35.77 -5.64
N PHE A 136 -24.11 -35.34 -5.00
CA PHE A 136 -24.11 -34.67 -3.70
C PHE A 136 -23.29 -35.41 -2.64
N GLY A 137 -23.47 -36.73 -2.50
CA GLY A 137 -22.75 -37.53 -1.49
C GLY A 137 -21.22 -37.45 -1.61
N ALA A 138 -20.69 -37.31 -2.84
CA ALA A 138 -19.26 -37.17 -3.07
C ALA A 138 -18.74 -35.74 -2.75
N LEU A 139 -19.60 -34.72 -2.90
CA LEU A 139 -19.24 -33.32 -2.68
C LEU A 139 -19.63 -32.78 -1.30
N ARG A 140 -20.49 -33.48 -0.55
CA ARG A 140 -21.07 -33.04 0.72
C ARG A 140 -20.03 -32.47 1.69
N GLU A 141 -18.96 -33.22 1.95
CA GLU A 141 -17.91 -32.79 2.88
C GLU A 141 -17.10 -31.61 2.35
N SER A 142 -16.81 -31.58 1.05
CA SER A 142 -16.13 -30.46 0.40
C SER A 142 -16.96 -29.18 0.44
N ILE A 143 -18.27 -29.29 0.19
CA ILE A 143 -19.22 -28.17 0.28
C ILE A 143 -19.31 -27.68 1.72
N ARG A 144 -19.44 -28.59 2.70
CA ARG A 144 -19.46 -28.23 4.11
C ARG A 144 -18.21 -27.43 4.49
N ARG A 145 -17.02 -27.92 4.16
CA ARG A 145 -15.75 -27.22 4.43
C ARG A 145 -15.70 -25.85 3.77
N ALA A 146 -16.11 -25.74 2.51
CA ALA A 146 -16.15 -24.47 1.79
C ALA A 146 -17.11 -23.47 2.44
N LEU A 147 -18.31 -23.92 2.84
CA LEU A 147 -19.28 -23.09 3.55
C LEU A 147 -18.78 -22.68 4.93
N THR A 148 -18.12 -23.58 5.66
CA THR A 148 -17.51 -23.27 6.96
C THR A 148 -16.46 -22.19 6.81
N GLU A 149 -15.54 -22.34 5.85
CA GLU A 149 -14.48 -21.35 5.61
C GLU A 149 -15.07 -20.00 5.19
N HIS A 150 -16.07 -20.01 4.30
CA HIS A 150 -16.77 -18.79 3.90
C HIS A 150 -17.42 -18.09 5.09
N LYS A 151 -18.16 -18.82 5.93
CA LYS A 151 -18.78 -18.24 7.14
C LYS A 151 -17.74 -17.73 8.12
N ARG A 152 -16.61 -18.44 8.32
CA ARG A 152 -15.52 -17.95 9.18
C ARG A 152 -14.94 -16.65 8.65
N GLN A 153 -14.74 -16.55 7.33
CA GLN A 153 -14.28 -15.31 6.74
C GLN A 153 -15.28 -14.16 6.96
N GLN A 154 -16.58 -14.41 6.78
CA GLN A 154 -17.62 -13.42 7.10
C GLN A 154 -17.61 -13.01 8.58
N ALA A 155 -17.42 -13.95 9.50
CA ALA A 155 -17.32 -13.66 10.93
C ALA A 155 -16.09 -12.79 11.26
N ARG A 156 -14.96 -13.04 10.59
CA ARG A 156 -13.75 -12.21 10.72
C ARG A 156 -14.01 -10.79 10.23
N ASP A 157 -14.61 -10.65 9.05
CA ASP A 157 -14.91 -9.34 8.47
C ASP A 157 -15.89 -8.54 9.36
N ALA A 158 -16.92 -9.22 9.88
CA ALA A 158 -17.87 -8.63 10.82
C ALA A 158 -17.20 -8.20 12.14
N LEU A 159 -16.26 -8.99 12.65
CA LEU A 159 -15.51 -8.65 13.85
C LEU A 159 -14.60 -7.44 13.63
N ILE A 160 -13.90 -7.37 12.50
CA ILE A 160 -13.08 -6.19 12.12
C ILE A 160 -13.95 -4.95 12.05
N GLU A 161 -15.13 -5.05 11.41
CA GLU A 161 -16.07 -3.94 11.31
C GLU A 161 -16.57 -3.51 12.70
N GLN A 162 -16.93 -4.46 13.55
CA GLN A 162 -17.36 -4.17 14.92
C GLN A 162 -16.26 -3.45 15.72
N LEU A 163 -15.03 -3.98 15.70
CA LEU A 163 -13.88 -3.37 16.40
C LEU A 163 -13.56 -1.99 15.87
N SER A 164 -13.75 -1.77 14.56
CA SER A 164 -13.56 -0.46 13.93
C SER A 164 -14.61 0.55 14.37
N ARG A 165 -15.89 0.15 14.41
CA ARG A 165 -17.00 0.99 14.88
C ARG A 165 -16.88 1.35 16.36
N GLN A 166 -16.31 0.45 17.17
CA GLN A 166 -16.05 0.66 18.59
C GLN A 166 -14.84 1.55 18.85
N GLY A 167 -14.05 1.88 17.83
CA GLY A 167 -12.80 2.64 17.95
C GLY A 167 -11.62 1.83 18.52
N THR A 168 -11.84 0.56 18.85
CA THR A 168 -10.80 -0.38 19.31
C THR A 168 -9.78 -0.67 18.22
N LEU A 169 -10.21 -0.68 16.95
CA LEU A 169 -9.35 -0.87 15.80
C LEU A 169 -9.40 0.36 14.88
N THR A 170 -8.25 0.95 14.58
CA THR A 170 -8.13 1.97 13.53
C THR A 170 -7.11 1.50 12.50
N LEU A 171 -7.55 1.30 11.25
CA LEU A 171 -6.68 0.86 10.17
C LEU A 171 -6.13 2.08 9.42
N HIS A 172 -4.83 2.31 9.52
CA HIS A 172 -4.10 3.30 8.72
C HIS A 172 -3.56 2.71 7.42
N ALA A 173 -4.28 1.75 6.81
CA ALA A 173 -3.90 1.23 5.52
C ALA A 173 -3.76 2.40 4.55
N ARG A 174 -2.66 2.44 3.78
CA ARG A 174 -2.28 3.58 2.94
C ARG A 174 -3.34 3.80 1.86
N SER A 175 -4.42 4.53 2.17
CA SER A 175 -5.43 4.95 1.19
C SER A 175 -4.85 6.10 0.38
N ARG A 176 -4.14 5.78 -0.69
CA ARG A 176 -3.71 6.76 -1.69
C ARG A 176 -4.12 6.29 -3.07
#